data_AF-A0A831P0I4-F1
#
_entry.id   AF-A0A831P0I4-F1
#
_cell.length_a   1.000
_cell.length_b   1.000
_cell.length_c   1.000
_cell.angle_alpha   90.00
_cell.angle_beta   90.00
_cell.angle_gamma   90.00
#
_symmetry.space_group_name_H-M   'P 1'
#
loop_
_entity.id
_entity.type
_entity.pdbx_description
1 polymer ?
#
loop_
_entity_poly.entity_id
_entity_poly.type
_entity_poly.pdbx_seq_one_letter_code
_entity_poly.pdbx_strand_id
1 'polypeptide(L)'
;VIRAAKAVVEGEVDNAFAMVRPPGHHAKSYIGAGFCYLNNMAIMVKWLLKRGFNRILILDWDAHHGDGTQEIFYSEDRVLFISTHQMPLYPGTGYPTECGSGKGEGYTINIPLPPGTSDEGYMLVIREIIEPVVEEFHPDFIAISAGQDNHFTDPITSLALTARGYSEMMKKAVEMSKRFCDGRLVAVLEGGYSVEAALPYTNLGIIAAMANMDTSKIREPENYLAELTWRKRESALVKLESNIQDVKKIHSRYWKCFK
;
A
#
# COMPACT_ATOMS: atom_id res chain seq x y z
N VAL A 1 8.01 -14.75 -0.65
CA VAL A 1 6.82 -14.24 -1.38
C VAL A 1 6.13 -15.28 -2.26
N ILE A 2 6.80 -15.93 -3.22
CA ILE A 2 6.16 -16.96 -4.08
C ILE A 2 5.46 -18.07 -3.27
N ARG A 3 6.08 -18.56 -2.19
CA ARG A 3 5.46 -19.59 -1.33
C ARG A 3 4.13 -19.13 -0.71
N ALA A 4 4.03 -17.86 -0.30
CA ALA A 4 2.82 -17.27 0.27
C ALA A 4 1.72 -17.17 -0.78
N ALA A 5 2.04 -16.64 -1.97
CA ALA A 5 1.12 -16.61 -3.11
C ALA A 5 0.66 -18.02 -3.51
N LYS A 6 1.58 -19.00 -3.55
CA LYS A 6 1.25 -20.40 -3.82
C LYS A 6 0.24 -20.95 -2.81
N ALA A 7 0.45 -20.71 -1.51
CA ALA A 7 -0.45 -21.16 -0.45
C ALA A 7 -1.88 -20.62 -0.66
N VAL A 8 -2.01 -19.34 -0.99
CA VAL A 8 -3.31 -18.69 -1.25
C VAL A 8 -3.95 -19.21 -2.54
N VAL A 9 -3.19 -19.32 -3.63
CA VAL A 9 -3.70 -19.80 -4.92
C VAL A 9 -4.16 -21.25 -4.86
N GLU A 10 -3.49 -22.09 -4.07
CA GLU A 10 -3.83 -23.51 -3.89
C GLU A 10 -4.90 -23.74 -2.80
N GLY A 11 -5.36 -22.68 -2.13
CA GLY A 11 -6.37 -22.78 -1.08
C GLY A 11 -5.88 -23.42 0.21
N GLU A 12 -4.56 -23.45 0.45
CA GLU A 12 -3.98 -23.90 1.72
C GLU A 12 -4.28 -22.92 2.86
N VAL A 13 -4.40 -21.63 2.53
CA VAL A 13 -4.76 -20.53 3.43
C VAL A 13 -5.60 -19.50 2.68
N ASP A 14 -6.46 -18.75 3.38
CA ASP A 14 -7.27 -17.70 2.78
C ASP A 14 -6.42 -16.51 2.31
N ASN A 15 -5.46 -16.10 3.16
CA ASN A 15 -4.53 -15.01 2.92
C ASN A 15 -3.18 -15.28 3.59
N ALA A 16 -2.14 -14.51 3.25
CA ALA A 16 -0.81 -14.71 3.84
C ALA A 16 -0.01 -13.41 3.98
N PHE A 17 0.74 -13.27 5.07
CA PHE A 17 1.73 -12.20 5.25
C PHE A 17 3.15 -12.77 5.16
N ALA A 18 3.89 -12.33 4.15
CA ALA A 18 5.29 -12.68 3.97
C ALA A 18 6.18 -11.63 4.65
N MET A 19 6.57 -11.89 5.91
CA MET A 19 7.55 -11.09 6.65
C MET A 19 8.98 -11.39 6.15
N VAL A 20 9.43 -10.67 5.12
CA VAL A 20 10.71 -10.91 4.43
C VAL A 20 11.65 -9.70 4.51
N ARG A 21 12.93 -9.93 4.26
CA ARG A 21 14.00 -8.92 4.05
C ARG A 21 15.00 -9.52 3.04
N PRO A 22 15.60 -8.76 2.09
CA PRO A 22 15.42 -7.32 1.78
C PRO A 22 14.00 -6.92 1.38
N PRO A 23 13.65 -5.63 1.48
CA PRO A 23 12.49 -5.07 0.76
C PRO A 23 12.72 -5.15 -0.76
N GLY A 24 11.70 -4.81 -1.54
CA GLY A 24 11.72 -4.95 -3.00
C GLY A 24 11.20 -3.77 -3.80
N HIS A 25 10.31 -2.92 -3.28
CA HIS A 25 9.52 -2.02 -4.13
C HIS A 25 10.31 -0.94 -4.90
N HIS A 26 11.56 -0.64 -4.50
CA HIS A 26 12.47 0.26 -5.22
C HIS A 26 13.34 -0.42 -6.27
N ALA A 27 13.44 -1.75 -6.24
CA ALA A 27 14.25 -2.48 -7.22
C ALA A 27 13.56 -2.41 -8.60
N LYS A 28 14.31 -1.95 -9.58
CA LYS A 28 13.90 -1.86 -10.99
C LYS A 28 14.31 -3.13 -11.73
N SER A 29 13.92 -3.24 -13.00
CA SER A 29 14.25 -4.39 -13.84
C SER A 29 15.76 -4.57 -14.09
N TYR A 30 16.53 -3.47 -14.04
CA TYR A 30 17.95 -3.43 -14.38
C TYR A 30 18.87 -3.00 -13.22
N ILE A 31 18.32 -2.58 -12.06
CA ILE A 31 19.13 -2.08 -10.95
C ILE A 31 18.42 -2.24 -9.60
N GLY A 32 19.21 -2.52 -8.55
CA GLY A 32 18.75 -2.41 -7.15
C GLY A 32 18.87 -0.98 -6.63
N ALA A 33 17.93 -0.54 -5.80
CA ALA A 33 17.88 0.80 -5.23
C ALA A 33 17.14 0.77 -3.88
N GLY A 34 17.30 1.80 -3.03
CA GLY A 34 16.55 1.91 -1.76
C GLY A 34 16.59 0.64 -0.90
N PHE A 35 17.78 0.04 -0.71
CA PHE A 35 17.98 -1.24 0.00
C PHE A 35 17.36 -2.50 -0.64
N CYS A 36 16.67 -2.33 -1.79
CA CYS A 36 16.02 -3.38 -2.55
C CYS A 36 16.99 -3.93 -3.62
N TYR A 37 17.28 -5.23 -3.55
CA TYR A 37 18.11 -5.92 -4.57
C TYR A 37 17.26 -6.58 -5.65
N LEU A 38 16.08 -7.08 -5.27
CA LEU A 38 15.11 -7.74 -6.13
C LEU A 38 13.73 -7.22 -5.79
N ASN A 39 12.87 -7.02 -6.79
CA ASN A 39 11.51 -6.58 -6.54
C ASN A 39 10.63 -7.79 -6.18
N ASN A 40 10.53 -8.06 -4.88
CA ASN A 40 9.77 -9.18 -4.31
C ASN A 40 8.32 -9.18 -4.82
N MET A 41 7.66 -8.02 -4.79
CA MET A 41 6.29 -7.83 -5.22
C MET A 41 6.13 -8.14 -6.71
N ALA A 42 6.97 -7.55 -7.56
CA ALA A 42 6.91 -7.75 -9.00
C ALA A 42 7.19 -9.21 -9.40
N ILE A 43 8.12 -9.89 -8.72
CA ILE A 43 8.39 -11.32 -8.93
C ILE A 43 7.14 -12.15 -8.63
N MET A 44 6.46 -11.89 -7.51
CA MET A 44 5.24 -12.57 -7.12
C MET A 44 4.10 -12.32 -8.12
N VAL A 45 3.90 -11.07 -8.53
CA VAL A 45 2.84 -10.68 -9.47
C VAL A 45 3.08 -11.27 -10.86
N LYS A 46 4.31 -11.23 -11.39
CA LYS A 46 4.64 -11.91 -12.66
C LYS A 46 4.44 -13.44 -12.57
N TRP A 47 4.67 -14.04 -11.40
CA TRP A 47 4.40 -15.46 -11.15
C TRP A 47 2.89 -15.78 -11.15
N LEU A 48 2.06 -14.88 -10.63
CA LEU A 48 0.59 -14.96 -10.66
C LEU A 48 0.03 -14.77 -12.07
N LEU A 49 0.52 -13.78 -12.82
CA LEU A 49 0.11 -13.55 -14.22
C LEU A 49 0.37 -14.79 -15.09
N LYS A 50 1.50 -15.48 -14.88
CA LYS A 50 1.83 -16.75 -15.56
C LYS A 50 0.89 -17.92 -15.19
N ARG A 51 0.05 -17.76 -14.17
CA ARG A 51 -0.94 -18.74 -13.68
C ARG A 51 -2.37 -18.39 -14.03
N GLY A 52 -2.58 -17.36 -14.85
CA GLY A 52 -3.90 -17.02 -15.37
C GLY A 52 -4.67 -15.98 -14.56
N PHE A 53 -4.08 -15.42 -13.49
CA PHE A 53 -4.58 -14.17 -12.92
C PHE A 53 -4.36 -13.03 -13.91
N ASN A 54 -5.36 -12.17 -14.08
CA ASN A 54 -5.37 -11.13 -15.11
C ASN A 54 -5.74 -9.75 -14.60
N ARG A 55 -6.21 -9.60 -13.35
CA ARG A 55 -6.51 -8.30 -12.75
C ARG A 55 -5.96 -8.26 -11.33
N ILE A 56 -4.67 -7.99 -11.23
CA ILE A 56 -3.98 -7.98 -9.94
C ILE A 56 -3.87 -6.55 -9.44
N LEU A 57 -4.40 -6.29 -8.25
CA LEU A 57 -4.17 -5.04 -7.53
C LEU A 57 -2.83 -5.17 -6.78
N ILE A 58 -1.91 -4.25 -7.01
CA ILE A 58 -0.79 -3.97 -6.10
C ILE A 58 -1.15 -2.70 -5.34
N LEU A 59 -1.38 -2.82 -4.04
CA LEU A 59 -1.53 -1.69 -3.13
C LEU A 59 -0.23 -1.50 -2.33
N ASP A 60 0.50 -0.44 -2.61
CA ASP A 60 1.72 -0.07 -1.92
C ASP A 60 1.46 1.06 -0.94
N TRP A 61 1.59 0.78 0.36
CA TRP A 61 1.41 1.77 1.41
C TRP A 61 2.71 2.11 2.14
N ASP A 62 3.86 1.57 1.70
CA ASP A 62 5.15 2.04 2.19
C ASP A 62 5.22 3.57 2.03
N ALA A 63 5.82 4.25 3.00
CA ALA A 63 5.87 5.70 3.00
C ALA A 63 6.67 6.25 1.82
N HIS A 64 7.52 5.45 1.20
CA HIS A 64 8.27 5.79 0.01
C HIS A 64 7.53 5.32 -1.24
N HIS A 65 7.65 6.09 -2.32
CA HIS A 65 7.05 5.68 -3.59
C HIS A 65 7.74 4.41 -4.12
N GLY A 66 6.95 3.36 -4.38
CA GLY A 66 7.40 2.10 -4.99
C GLY A 66 7.77 2.23 -6.47
N ASP A 67 8.76 3.08 -6.78
CA ASP A 67 9.19 3.46 -8.12
C ASP A 67 9.67 2.28 -8.97
N GLY A 68 10.30 1.28 -8.35
CA GLY A 68 10.70 0.04 -9.02
C GLY A 68 9.50 -0.78 -9.47
N THR A 69 8.50 -0.94 -8.60
CA THR A 69 7.25 -1.64 -8.92
C THR A 69 6.48 -0.92 -10.01
N GLN A 70 6.35 0.41 -9.89
CA GLN A 70 5.73 1.25 -10.90
C GLN A 70 6.39 1.04 -12.27
N GLU A 71 7.73 1.16 -12.36
CA GLU A 71 8.45 1.03 -13.62
C GLU A 71 8.24 -0.34 -14.29
N ILE A 72 8.24 -1.42 -13.51
CA ILE A 72 8.09 -2.80 -14.03
C ILE A 72 6.70 -3.04 -14.63
N PHE A 73 5.66 -2.39 -14.10
CA PHE A 73 4.27 -2.56 -14.55
C PHE A 73 3.71 -1.37 -15.32
N TYR A 74 4.52 -0.35 -15.62
CA TYR A 74 4.05 0.93 -16.16
C TYR A 74 3.23 0.82 -17.46
N SER A 75 3.45 -0.24 -18.25
CA SER A 75 2.74 -0.52 -19.51
C SER A 75 1.82 -1.74 -19.48
N GLU A 76 1.55 -2.29 -18.30
CA GLU A 76 0.74 -3.50 -18.08
C GLU A 76 -0.67 -3.14 -17.59
N ASP A 77 -1.71 -3.47 -18.37
CA ASP A 77 -3.12 -3.21 -18.04
C ASP A 77 -3.76 -4.29 -17.15
N ARG A 78 -3.07 -5.42 -16.97
CA ARG A 78 -3.49 -6.49 -16.06
C ARG A 78 -3.11 -6.24 -14.60
N VAL A 79 -2.32 -5.20 -14.34
CA VAL A 79 -1.83 -4.86 -13.00
C VAL A 79 -2.18 -3.42 -12.70
N LEU A 80 -3.07 -3.23 -11.73
CA LEU A 80 -3.33 -1.92 -11.16
C LEU A 80 -2.36 -1.67 -10.01
N PHE A 81 -1.45 -0.71 -10.17
CA PHE A 81 -0.54 -0.26 -9.13
C PHE A 81 -1.09 1.02 -8.49
N ILE A 82 -1.31 0.98 -7.17
CA ILE A 82 -1.68 2.15 -6.38
C ILE A 82 -0.62 2.35 -5.30
N SER A 83 -0.02 3.52 -5.22
CA SER A 83 0.94 3.88 -4.17
C SER A 83 0.46 5.07 -3.34
N THR A 84 0.41 4.90 -2.03
CA THR A 84 0.28 6.01 -1.07
C THR A 84 1.62 6.26 -0.42
N HIS A 85 2.23 7.43 -0.64
CA HIS A 85 3.59 7.71 -0.17
C HIS A 85 3.71 9.17 0.24
N GLN A 86 4.62 9.47 1.16
CA GLN A 86 4.91 10.85 1.53
C GLN A 86 5.56 11.58 0.35
N MET A 87 5.11 12.82 0.09
CA MET A 87 5.76 13.68 -0.88
C MET A 87 5.95 15.10 -0.33
N PRO A 88 7.16 15.70 -0.45
CA PRO A 88 8.39 15.12 -0.99
C PRO A 88 9.04 14.09 -0.05
N LEU A 89 9.59 13.01 -0.61
CA LEU A 89 10.43 12.02 0.07
C LEU A 89 11.24 11.23 -0.99
N TYR A 90 12.16 10.35 -0.58
CA TYR A 90 12.81 9.41 -1.50
C TYR A 90 11.74 8.59 -2.27
N PRO A 91 11.94 8.33 -3.57
CA PRO A 91 13.08 8.70 -4.41
C PRO A 91 12.92 10.04 -5.17
N GLY A 92 11.87 10.82 -4.88
CA GLY A 92 11.55 12.05 -5.61
C GLY A 92 10.70 11.85 -6.86
N THR A 93 10.04 10.70 -6.99
CA THR A 93 9.05 10.36 -8.02
C THR A 93 7.70 10.05 -7.37
N GLY A 94 6.70 9.63 -8.15
CA GLY A 94 5.36 9.34 -7.64
C GLY A 94 4.41 10.52 -7.79
N TYR A 95 4.62 11.35 -8.81
CA TYR A 95 3.69 12.44 -9.10
C TYR A 95 2.33 11.88 -9.56
N PRO A 96 1.18 12.52 -9.21
CA PRO A 96 -0.15 12.10 -9.67
C PRO A 96 -0.30 12.01 -11.20
N THR A 97 0.56 12.70 -11.95
CA THR A 97 0.57 12.69 -13.43
C THR A 97 1.30 11.50 -14.04
N GLU A 98 2.00 10.68 -13.24
CA GLU A 98 2.64 9.44 -13.67
C GLU A 98 1.59 8.33 -13.75
N CYS A 99 0.83 8.26 -14.84
CA CYS A 99 -0.36 7.41 -14.95
C CYS A 99 -0.17 6.11 -15.74
N GLY A 100 1.07 5.68 -16.02
CA GLY A 100 1.35 4.56 -16.91
C GLY A 100 1.61 4.97 -18.36
N SER A 101 1.80 3.99 -19.25
CA SER A 101 2.06 4.23 -20.68
C SER A 101 1.49 3.12 -21.58
N GLY A 102 1.15 3.47 -22.82
CA GLY A 102 0.62 2.51 -23.79
C GLY A 102 -0.66 1.85 -23.27
N LYS A 103 -0.67 0.52 -23.16
CA LYS A 103 -1.82 -0.22 -22.61
C LYS A 103 -2.04 0.04 -21.12
N GLY A 104 -0.97 0.27 -20.37
CA GLY A 104 -1.03 0.51 -18.92
C GLY A 104 -1.47 1.93 -18.52
N GLU A 105 -1.82 2.80 -19.48
CA GLU A 105 -2.35 4.14 -19.13
C GLU A 105 -3.62 4.02 -18.28
N GLY A 106 -3.61 4.71 -17.13
CA GLY A 106 -4.66 4.68 -16.12
C GLY A 106 -4.46 3.64 -15.01
N TYR A 107 -3.55 2.68 -15.18
CA TYR A 107 -3.32 1.57 -14.24
C TYR A 107 -2.18 1.81 -13.23
N THR A 108 -1.64 3.02 -13.20
CA THR A 108 -0.75 3.51 -12.14
C THR A 108 -1.42 4.72 -11.48
N ILE A 109 -1.67 4.64 -10.17
CA ILE A 109 -2.29 5.72 -9.39
C ILE A 109 -1.38 6.08 -8.22
N ASN A 110 -0.79 7.27 -8.29
CA ASN A 110 0.04 7.81 -7.22
C ASN A 110 -0.74 8.80 -6.35
N ILE A 111 -0.67 8.59 -5.04
CA ILE A 111 -1.41 9.35 -4.05
C ILE A 111 -0.40 9.98 -3.07
N PRO A 112 0.13 11.17 -3.38
CA PRO A 112 1.11 11.84 -2.53
C PRO A 112 0.46 12.34 -1.25
N LEU A 113 1.02 11.92 -0.12
CA LEU A 113 0.60 12.26 1.23
C LEU A 113 1.45 13.40 1.79
N PRO A 114 0.83 14.46 2.36
CA PRO A 114 1.56 15.46 3.11
C PRO A 114 2.17 14.89 4.40
N PRO A 115 3.34 15.38 4.86
CA PRO A 115 3.84 15.10 6.20
C PRO A 115 2.78 15.40 7.28
N GLY A 116 2.67 14.52 8.26
CA GLY A 116 1.70 14.56 9.35
C GLY A 116 0.35 13.91 9.03
N THR A 117 0.21 13.30 7.85
CA THR A 117 -0.96 12.47 7.52
C THR A 117 -1.04 11.29 8.50
N SER A 118 -2.19 11.16 9.16
CA SER A 118 -2.49 10.17 10.19
C SER A 118 -3.58 9.21 9.73
N ASP A 119 -4.03 8.32 10.62
CA ASP A 119 -5.09 7.33 10.39
C ASP A 119 -6.29 7.90 9.61
N GLU A 120 -6.79 9.09 9.97
CA GLU A 120 -7.93 9.71 9.31
C GLU A 120 -7.67 10.01 7.83
N GLY A 121 -6.44 10.45 7.50
CA GLY A 121 -6.06 10.73 6.12
C GLY A 121 -5.92 9.46 5.28
N TYR A 122 -5.37 8.38 5.86
CA TYR A 122 -5.30 7.08 5.18
C TYR A 122 -6.69 6.51 4.92
N MET A 123 -7.59 6.57 5.91
CA MET A 123 -8.97 6.12 5.73
C MET A 123 -9.76 7.00 4.75
N LEU A 124 -9.46 8.29 4.68
CA LEU A 124 -9.98 9.19 3.65
C LEU A 124 -9.51 8.76 2.25
N VAL A 125 -8.22 8.49 2.05
CA VAL A 125 -7.68 8.00 0.78
C VAL A 125 -8.30 6.67 0.37
N ILE A 126 -8.46 5.73 1.32
CA ILE A 126 -9.09 4.44 1.05
C ILE A 126 -10.52 4.64 0.53
N ARG A 127 -11.34 5.41 1.26
CA ARG A 127 -12.74 5.62 0.90
C ARG A 127 -12.92 6.41 -0.40
N GLU A 128 -12.11 7.43 -0.61
CA GLU A 128 -12.32 8.40 -1.70
C GLU A 128 -11.66 7.97 -3.01
N ILE A 129 -10.61 7.14 -2.97
CA ILE A 129 -9.83 6.75 -4.16
C ILE A 129 -9.77 5.23 -4.29
N ILE A 130 -9.25 4.53 -3.28
CA ILE A 130 -8.90 3.10 -3.42
C ILE A 130 -10.16 2.25 -3.57
N GLU A 131 -11.13 2.35 -2.66
CA GLU A 131 -12.36 1.54 -2.71
C GLU A 131 -13.13 1.73 -4.04
N PRO A 132 -13.40 2.97 -4.53
CA PRO A 132 -14.07 3.17 -5.82
C PRO A 132 -13.31 2.59 -7.03
N VAL A 133 -11.98 2.77 -7.08
CA VAL A 133 -11.16 2.25 -8.18
C VAL A 133 -11.10 0.73 -8.12
N VAL A 134 -10.93 0.15 -6.94
CA VAL A 134 -10.88 -1.32 -6.76
C VAL A 134 -12.23 -1.94 -7.15
N GLU A 135 -13.34 -1.29 -6.82
CA GLU A 135 -14.67 -1.72 -7.25
C GLU A 135 -14.84 -1.70 -8.78
N GLU A 136 -14.35 -0.66 -9.45
CA GLU A 136 -14.38 -0.56 -10.92
C GLU A 136 -13.38 -1.52 -11.60
N PHE A 137 -12.17 -1.69 -11.07
CA PHE A 137 -11.13 -2.59 -11.59
C PHE A 137 -11.47 -4.07 -11.38
N HIS A 138 -12.14 -4.38 -10.26
CA HIS A 138 -12.63 -5.71 -9.92
C HIS A 138 -11.50 -6.78 -9.93
N PRO A 139 -10.49 -6.66 -9.04
CA PRO A 139 -9.31 -7.50 -9.08
C PRO A 139 -9.64 -8.97 -8.81
N ASP A 140 -8.86 -9.88 -9.40
CA ASP A 140 -8.89 -11.32 -9.13
C ASP A 140 -7.83 -11.76 -8.10
N PHE A 141 -6.94 -10.84 -7.69
CA PHE A 141 -5.97 -11.01 -6.62
C PHE A 141 -5.54 -9.66 -6.04
N ILE A 142 -5.39 -9.56 -4.71
CA ILE A 142 -4.85 -8.37 -4.03
C ILE A 142 -3.46 -8.67 -3.47
N ALA A 143 -2.48 -7.86 -3.85
CA ALA A 143 -1.11 -7.92 -3.37
C ALA A 143 -0.76 -6.61 -2.67
N ILE A 144 -0.24 -6.67 -1.44
CA ILE A 144 0.06 -5.48 -0.64
C ILE A 144 1.55 -5.38 -0.41
N SER A 145 2.15 -4.29 -0.87
CA SER A 145 3.50 -3.87 -0.47
C SER A 145 3.35 -3.17 0.88
N ALA A 146 3.59 -3.94 1.94
CA ALA A 146 3.27 -3.58 3.31
C ALA A 146 4.51 -3.06 4.02
N GLY A 147 4.92 -1.83 3.72
CA GLY A 147 5.91 -1.09 4.52
C GLY A 147 5.28 -0.52 5.78
N GLN A 148 6.02 -0.49 6.89
CA GLN A 148 5.54 0.11 8.16
C GLN A 148 6.32 1.37 8.58
N ASP A 149 6.95 2.05 7.63
CA ASP A 149 7.68 3.30 7.84
C ASP A 149 6.79 4.55 7.78
N ASN A 150 5.49 4.41 7.51
CA ASN A 150 4.54 5.50 7.69
C ASN A 150 4.07 5.65 9.16
N HIS A 151 4.59 4.82 10.07
CA HIS A 151 4.30 4.91 11.50
C HIS A 151 4.85 6.21 12.11
N PHE A 152 4.15 6.80 13.07
CA PHE A 152 4.52 8.11 13.63
C PHE A 152 5.91 8.15 14.31
N THR A 153 6.41 7.01 14.78
CA THR A 153 7.75 6.87 15.38
C THR A 153 8.84 6.50 14.38
N ASP A 154 8.55 6.44 13.08
CA ASP A 154 9.54 6.09 12.08
C ASP A 154 10.59 7.20 11.92
N PRO A 155 11.89 6.87 11.96
CA PRO A 155 12.96 7.88 11.93
C PRO A 155 13.20 8.49 10.55
N ILE A 156 12.75 7.88 9.46
CA ILE A 156 13.07 8.34 8.10
C ILE A 156 11.89 8.95 7.35
N THR A 157 10.72 9.04 8.01
CA THR A 157 9.52 9.66 7.44
C THR A 157 8.93 10.69 8.39
N SER A 158 7.85 11.33 7.97
CA SER A 158 7.15 12.34 8.75
C SER A 158 5.63 12.15 8.75
N LEU A 159 5.18 10.92 8.55
CA LEU A 159 3.78 10.55 8.64
C LEU A 159 3.41 10.27 10.11
N ALA A 160 2.13 10.01 10.35
CA ALA A 160 1.58 9.89 11.70
C ALA A 160 0.62 8.70 11.84
N LEU A 161 0.85 7.60 11.12
CA LEU A 161 -0.01 6.42 11.19
C LEU A 161 0.25 5.64 12.49
N THR A 162 -0.80 5.10 13.09
CA THR A 162 -0.74 4.22 14.27
C THR A 162 -0.86 2.76 13.87
N ALA A 163 -0.46 1.83 14.74
CA ALA A 163 -0.72 0.40 14.66
C ALA A 163 -2.21 0.07 14.47
N ARG A 164 -3.10 0.89 15.06
CA ARG A 164 -4.54 0.76 14.80
C ARG A 164 -4.87 1.19 13.37
N GLY A 165 -4.28 2.27 12.87
CA GLY A 165 -4.38 2.69 11.47
C GLY A 165 -4.03 1.57 10.50
N TYR A 166 -2.88 0.91 10.67
CA TYR A 166 -2.51 -0.28 9.86
C TYR A 166 -3.54 -1.40 9.94
N SER A 167 -4.09 -1.64 11.14
CA SER A 167 -5.12 -2.67 11.34
C SER A 167 -6.39 -2.34 10.54
N GLU A 168 -6.86 -1.09 10.57
CA GLU A 168 -8.04 -0.66 9.82
C GLU A 168 -7.80 -0.66 8.31
N MET A 169 -6.61 -0.24 7.84
CA MET A 169 -6.22 -0.36 6.43
C MET A 169 -6.24 -1.83 5.96
N MET A 170 -5.67 -2.74 6.75
CA MET A 170 -5.66 -4.16 6.42
C MET A 170 -7.07 -4.77 6.47
N LYS A 171 -7.92 -4.39 7.43
CA LYS A 171 -9.34 -4.81 7.44
C LYS A 171 -10.03 -4.42 6.14
N LYS A 172 -9.84 -3.18 5.67
CA LYS A 172 -10.37 -2.74 4.38
C LYS A 172 -9.87 -3.57 3.21
N ALA A 173 -8.57 -3.89 3.19
CA ALA A 173 -8.01 -4.75 2.16
C ALA A 173 -8.60 -6.18 2.21
N VAL A 174 -8.79 -6.74 3.41
CA VAL A 174 -9.44 -8.05 3.61
C VAL A 174 -10.90 -8.02 3.15
N GLU A 175 -11.67 -6.98 3.51
CA GLU A 175 -13.05 -6.77 3.05
C GLU A 175 -13.12 -6.72 1.52
N MET A 176 -12.27 -5.93 0.88
CA MET A 176 -12.17 -5.87 -0.58
C MET A 176 -11.79 -7.23 -1.18
N SER A 177 -10.84 -7.96 -0.57
CA SER A 177 -10.44 -9.27 -1.08
C SER A 177 -11.57 -10.29 -1.04
N LYS A 178 -12.36 -10.31 0.04
CA LYS A 178 -13.53 -11.18 0.17
C LYS A 178 -14.61 -10.84 -0.86
N ARG A 179 -14.77 -9.55 -1.17
CA ARG A 179 -15.80 -9.06 -2.09
C ARG A 179 -15.45 -9.31 -3.56
N PHE A 180 -14.18 -9.19 -3.95
CA PHE A 180 -13.78 -9.16 -5.37
C PHE A 180 -12.93 -10.36 -5.82
N CYS A 181 -12.20 -11.00 -4.91
CA CYS A 181 -11.25 -12.07 -5.26
C CYS A 181 -11.27 -13.27 -4.32
N ASP A 182 -12.44 -13.63 -3.78
CA ASP A 182 -12.64 -14.80 -2.90
C ASP A 182 -11.68 -14.86 -1.70
N GLY A 183 -11.29 -13.71 -1.16
CA GLY A 183 -10.36 -13.59 -0.05
C GLY A 183 -8.87 -13.64 -0.43
N ARG A 184 -8.52 -13.82 -1.71
CA ARG A 184 -7.12 -13.94 -2.18
C ARG A 184 -6.34 -12.65 -1.96
N LEU A 185 -5.56 -12.65 -0.88
CA LEU A 185 -4.72 -11.52 -0.47
C LEU A 185 -3.35 -12.01 0.00
N VAL A 186 -2.29 -11.36 -0.48
CA VAL A 186 -0.93 -11.53 0.06
C VAL A 186 -0.31 -10.19 0.38
N ALA A 187 0.09 -10.01 1.64
CA ALA A 187 0.93 -8.91 2.06
C ALA A 187 2.40 -9.33 2.05
N VAL A 188 3.28 -8.40 1.68
CA VAL A 188 4.74 -8.59 1.66
C VAL A 188 5.36 -7.43 2.43
N LEU A 189 6.18 -7.74 3.42
CA LEU A 189 6.89 -6.74 4.21
C LEU A 189 7.89 -5.96 3.32
N GLU A 190 7.82 -4.62 3.38
CA GLU A 190 8.74 -3.69 2.69
C GLU A 190 9.60 -2.94 3.72
N GLY A 191 9.45 -1.61 3.86
CA GLY A 191 10.15 -0.77 4.83
C GLY A 191 9.59 -0.84 6.26
N GLY A 192 10.14 0.00 7.14
CA GLY A 192 9.80 0.09 8.55
C GLY A 192 11.05 0.01 9.42
N TYR A 193 11.37 1.12 10.10
CA TYR A 193 12.68 1.33 10.71
C TYR A 193 12.60 1.61 12.22
N SER A 194 11.40 1.80 12.75
CA SER A 194 11.15 1.89 14.18
C SER A 194 10.96 0.49 14.81
N VAL A 195 12.09 -0.16 15.08
CA VAL A 195 12.15 -1.58 15.49
C VAL A 195 11.41 -1.88 16.80
N GLU A 196 11.51 -0.98 17.79
CA GLU A 196 10.90 -1.22 19.11
C GLU A 196 9.53 -0.55 19.26
N ALA A 197 9.37 0.65 18.69
CA ALA A 197 8.20 1.48 18.91
C ALA A 197 7.07 1.25 17.90
N ALA A 198 7.36 0.67 16.72
CA ALA A 198 6.36 0.44 15.68
C ALA A 198 6.19 -1.04 15.32
N LEU A 199 7.24 -1.68 14.79
CA LEU A 199 7.14 -2.97 14.09
C LEU A 199 6.41 -4.08 14.88
N PRO A 200 6.59 -4.25 16.20
CA PRO A 200 5.87 -5.26 16.96
C PRO A 200 4.36 -5.02 16.96
N TYR A 201 3.93 -3.75 17.06
CA TYR A 201 2.52 -3.36 17.16
C TYR A 201 1.86 -3.30 15.78
N THR A 202 2.54 -2.75 14.78
CA THR A 202 2.00 -2.64 13.41
C THR A 202 1.86 -4.01 12.76
N ASN A 203 2.84 -4.90 12.90
CA ASN A 203 2.74 -6.27 12.40
C ASN A 203 1.68 -7.07 13.15
N LEU A 204 1.56 -6.92 14.47
CA LEU A 204 0.46 -7.51 15.25
C LEU A 204 -0.90 -7.03 14.71
N GLY A 205 -1.05 -5.73 14.46
CA GLY A 205 -2.26 -5.12 13.91
C GLY A 205 -2.65 -5.69 12.54
N ILE A 206 -1.69 -5.76 11.64
CA ILE A 206 -1.87 -6.34 10.30
C ILE A 206 -2.27 -7.81 10.40
N ILE A 207 -1.53 -8.63 11.15
CA ILE A 207 -1.80 -10.07 11.25
C ILE A 207 -3.15 -10.33 11.93
N ALA A 208 -3.48 -9.58 12.99
CA ALA A 208 -4.76 -9.70 13.68
C ALA A 208 -5.94 -9.33 12.76
N ALA A 209 -5.80 -8.28 11.95
CA ALA A 209 -6.79 -7.90 10.95
C ALA A 209 -6.96 -8.99 9.88
N MET A 210 -5.86 -9.56 9.37
CA MET A 210 -5.90 -10.67 8.41
C MET A 210 -6.57 -11.92 8.97
N ALA A 211 -6.36 -12.19 10.26
CA ALA A 211 -7.00 -13.29 11.00
C ALA A 211 -8.44 -12.97 11.46
N ASN A 212 -9.01 -11.82 11.07
CA ASN A 212 -10.35 -11.38 11.44
C ASN A 212 -10.56 -11.30 12.97
N MET A 213 -9.52 -10.91 13.70
CA MET A 213 -9.57 -10.70 15.16
C MET A 213 -10.02 -9.27 15.50
N ASP A 214 -10.49 -9.08 16.73
CA ASP A 214 -10.78 -7.72 17.22
C ASP A 214 -9.48 -6.93 17.43
N THR A 215 -9.32 -5.86 16.66
CA THR A 215 -8.17 -4.95 16.74
C THR A 215 -8.49 -3.65 17.49
N SER A 216 -9.69 -3.51 18.08
CA SER A 216 -10.15 -2.28 18.74
C SER A 216 -9.26 -1.83 19.91
N LYS A 217 -8.49 -2.76 20.48
CA LYS A 217 -7.56 -2.53 21.60
C LYS A 217 -6.10 -2.40 21.19
N ILE A 218 -5.78 -2.54 19.90
CA ILE A 218 -4.41 -2.34 19.42
C ILE A 218 -4.08 -0.86 19.52
N ARG A 219 -3.02 -0.58 20.26
CA ARG A 219 -2.47 0.76 20.51
C ARG A 219 -1.03 0.63 20.96
N GLU A 220 -0.27 1.67 20.72
CA GLU A 220 1.09 1.83 21.22
C GLU A 220 1.08 2.08 22.73
N PRO A 221 2.20 1.81 23.42
CA PRO A 221 2.42 2.24 24.78
C PRO A 221 2.23 3.76 24.98
N GLU A 222 1.72 4.16 26.15
CA GLU A 222 1.37 5.56 26.44
C GLU A 222 2.55 6.54 26.31
N ASN A 223 3.78 6.06 26.52
CA ASN A 223 4.99 6.86 26.39
C ASN A 223 5.26 7.36 24.96
N TYR A 224 4.59 6.82 23.93
CA TYR A 224 4.71 7.27 22.54
C TYR A 224 3.65 8.30 22.13
N LEU A 225 2.61 8.55 22.94
CA LEU A 225 1.48 9.41 22.58
C LEU A 225 1.86 10.89 22.37
N ALA A 226 2.89 11.36 23.08
CA ALA A 226 3.41 12.72 22.91
C ALA A 226 4.01 12.90 21.50
N GLU A 227 4.72 11.90 20.98
CA GLU A 227 5.28 11.91 19.63
C GLU A 227 4.18 11.89 18.57
N LEU A 228 3.16 11.04 18.75
CA LEU A 228 1.99 11.00 17.85
C LEU A 228 1.32 12.37 17.75
N THR A 229 1.10 13.03 18.90
CA THR A 229 0.47 14.35 18.96
C THR A 229 1.31 15.42 18.26
N TRP A 230 2.65 15.33 18.37
CA TRP A 230 3.56 16.23 17.69
C TRP A 230 3.64 15.99 16.17
N ARG A 231 3.59 14.72 15.73
CA ARG A 231 3.64 14.33 14.32
C ARG A 231 2.36 14.67 13.57
N LYS A 232 1.20 14.45 14.19
CA LYS A 232 -0.09 14.70 13.57
C LYS A 232 -0.28 16.19 13.29
N ARG A 233 -0.67 16.52 12.06
CA ARG A 233 -0.91 17.92 11.66
C ARG A 233 -2.29 18.05 11.02
N GLU A 234 -3.13 18.92 11.57
CA GLU A 234 -4.45 19.21 11.01
C GLU A 234 -4.35 19.76 9.57
N SER A 235 -3.33 20.58 9.31
CA SER A 235 -3.03 21.09 7.97
C SER A 235 -2.72 19.99 6.95
N ALA A 236 -2.26 18.81 7.40
CA ALA A 236 -1.98 17.68 6.50
C ALA A 236 -3.27 17.14 5.90
N LEU A 237 -4.37 17.07 6.68
CA LEU A 237 -5.66 16.60 6.19
C LEU A 237 -6.26 17.55 5.14
N VAL A 238 -6.22 18.86 5.39
CA VAL A 238 -6.67 19.89 4.43
C VAL A 238 -5.87 19.80 3.12
N LYS A 239 -4.54 19.64 3.22
CA LYS A 239 -3.70 19.50 2.03
C LYS A 239 -3.97 18.17 1.31
N LEU A 240 -4.22 17.10 2.05
CA LEU A 240 -4.55 15.79 1.49
C LEU A 240 -5.88 15.82 0.74
N GLU A 241 -6.91 16.52 1.23
CA GLU A 241 -8.17 16.70 0.51
C GLU A 241 -7.95 17.36 -0.85
N SER A 242 -7.11 18.39 -0.92
CA SER A 242 -6.70 19.01 -2.20
C SER A 242 -5.99 18.00 -3.10
N ASN A 243 -5.03 17.23 -2.56
CA ASN A 243 -4.31 16.22 -3.34
C ASN A 243 -5.27 15.13 -3.88
N ILE A 244 -6.27 14.72 -3.09
CA ILE A 244 -7.30 13.75 -3.52
C ILE A 244 -8.11 14.30 -4.70
N GLN A 245 -8.50 15.58 -4.67
CA GLN A 245 -9.21 16.19 -5.79
C GLN A 245 -8.34 16.23 -7.06
N ASP A 246 -7.05 16.53 -6.91
CA ASP A 246 -6.11 16.52 -8.04
C ASP A 246 -5.96 15.11 -8.64
N VAL A 247 -5.81 14.08 -7.80
CA VAL A 247 -5.76 12.67 -8.24
C VAL A 247 -7.05 12.29 -8.96
N LYS A 248 -8.23 12.57 -8.37
CA LYS A 248 -9.53 12.29 -8.99
C LYS A 248 -9.68 12.99 -10.34
N LYS A 249 -9.29 14.26 -10.43
CA LYS A 249 -9.34 15.04 -11.68
C LYS A 249 -8.42 14.49 -12.76
N ILE A 250 -7.22 14.04 -12.40
CA ILE A 250 -6.29 13.43 -13.36
C ILE A 250 -6.85 12.10 -13.85
N HIS A 251 -7.35 11.28 -12.92
CA HIS A 251 -7.79 9.92 -13.20
C HIS A 251 -9.22 9.79 -13.75
N SER A 252 -10.04 10.84 -13.71
CA SER A 252 -11.40 10.85 -14.31
C SER A 252 -11.41 10.59 -15.82
N ARG A 253 -10.28 10.78 -16.50
CA ARG A 253 -10.13 10.38 -17.91
C ARG A 253 -10.09 8.86 -18.11
N TYR A 254 -9.65 8.11 -17.08
CA TYR A 254 -9.45 6.66 -17.12
C TYR A 254 -10.54 5.89 -16.36
N TRP A 255 -10.99 6.42 -15.22
CA TRP A 255 -11.90 5.75 -14.28
C TRP A 255 -13.25 6.46 -14.21
N LYS A 256 -14.34 5.72 -14.38
CA LYS A 256 -15.71 6.26 -14.36
C LYS A 256 -16.14 6.68 -12.95
N CYS A 257 -15.61 6.04 -11.91
CA CYS A 257 -15.90 6.38 -10.51
C CYS A 257 -15.49 7.81 -10.12
N PHE A 258 -14.70 8.49 -10.96
CA PHE A 258 -14.29 9.89 -10.76
C PHE A 258 -14.92 10.87 -11.76
N LYS A 259 -15.89 10.43 -12.57
CA LYS A 259 -16.63 11.29 -13.52
C LYS A 259 -17.88 11.88 -12.90
#